data_AF-A0A2A8V0N9-F1
#
_entry.id   AF-A0A2A8V0N9-F1
#
_cell.length_a   1.000
_cell.length_b   1.000
_cell.length_c   1.000
_cell.angle_alpha   90.00
_cell.angle_beta   90.00
_cell.angle_gamma   90.00
#
_symmetry.space_group_name_H-M   'P 1'
#
loop_
_entity.id
_entity.type
_entity.pdbx_description
1 polymer ?
#
loop_
_entity_poly.entity_id
_entity_poly.type
_entity_poly.pdbx_seq_one_letter_code
_entity_poly.pdbx_strand_id
1 'polypeptide(L)'
;MPFFCTFICITGIPYFISLFLGWKICSDIAVDEAFTLQNAKRLKAISILSMMEGILYIGALLYISIVGNYHTSIVVILLLILFFSVVISIFTSLLSHLVRKASDIQEDNDLTI
;
A
#
# COMPACT_ATOMS: atom_id res chain seq x y z
N MET A 1 7.80 -11.49 -24.58
CA MET A 1 6.33 -11.29 -24.44
C MET A 1 5.70 -12.00 -23.24
N PRO A 2 5.91 -13.31 -22.96
CA PRO A 2 5.17 -13.97 -21.86
C PRO A 2 5.55 -13.46 -20.45
N PHE A 3 6.81 -13.09 -20.23
CA PHE A 3 7.29 -12.61 -18.93
C PHE A 3 6.58 -11.34 -18.44
N PHE A 4 6.29 -10.41 -19.34
CA PHE A 4 5.64 -9.14 -19.01
C PHE A 4 4.18 -9.33 -18.57
N CYS A 5 3.43 -10.19 -19.27
CA CYS A 5 2.05 -10.51 -18.91
C CYS A 5 1.99 -11.19 -17.53
N THR A 6 2.87 -12.15 -17.26
CA THR A 6 2.92 -12.82 -15.95
C THR A 6 3.24 -11.84 -14.83
N PHE A 7 4.19 -10.93 -15.05
CA PHE A 7 4.56 -9.91 -14.08
C PHE A 7 3.39 -8.94 -13.76
N ILE A 8 2.64 -8.52 -14.78
CA ILE A 8 1.43 -7.69 -14.59
C ILE A 8 0.37 -8.45 -13.79
N CYS A 9 0.13 -9.73 -14.09
CA CYS A 9 -0.84 -10.52 -13.33
C CYS A 9 -0.45 -10.65 -11.85
N ILE A 10 0.85 -10.84 -11.56
CA ILE A 10 1.34 -10.96 -10.18
C ILE A 10 1.21 -9.63 -9.43
N THR A 11 1.59 -8.51 -10.04
CA THR A 11 1.51 -7.17 -9.43
C THR A 11 0.08 -6.64 -9.32
N GLY A 12 -0.83 -7.09 -10.19
CA GLY A 12 -2.25 -6.74 -10.08
C GLY A 12 -2.90 -7.23 -8.77
N ILE A 13 -2.49 -8.39 -8.25
CA ILE A 13 -3.07 -8.98 -7.03
C ILE A 13 -2.91 -8.04 -5.81
N PRO A 14 -1.71 -7.63 -5.38
CA PRO A 14 -1.54 -6.75 -4.23
C PRO A 14 -2.17 -5.36 -4.44
N TYR A 15 -2.18 -4.86 -5.68
CA TYR A 15 -2.84 -3.61 -6.02
C TYR A 15 -4.35 -3.67 -5.79
N PHE A 16 -5.04 -4.69 -6.32
CA PHE A 16 -6.48 -4.87 -6.13
C PHE A 16 -6.86 -5.12 -4.67
N ILE A 17 -6.04 -5.87 -3.92
CA ILE A 17 -6.25 -6.07 -2.48
C ILE A 17 -6.15 -4.72 -1.75
N SER A 18 -5.14 -3.90 -2.06
CA SER A 18 -4.95 -2.58 -1.45
C SER A 18 -6.13 -1.65 -1.75
N LEU A 19 -6.63 -1.68 -2.99
CA LEU A 19 -7.81 -0.91 -3.41
C LEU A 19 -9.07 -1.34 -2.65
N PHE A 20 -9.28 -2.65 -2.48
CA PHE A 20 -10.43 -3.17 -1.72
C PHE A 20 -10.36 -2.79 -0.23
N LEU A 21 -9.17 -2.83 0.37
CA LEU A 21 -8.97 -2.36 1.75
C LEU A 21 -9.23 -0.86 1.87
N GLY A 22 -8.78 -0.07 0.90
CA GLY A 22 -9.07 1.37 0.81
C GLY A 22 -10.57 1.65 0.71
N TRP A 23 -11.28 0.92 -0.15
CA TRP A 23 -12.73 1.03 -0.28
C TRP A 23 -13.46 0.74 1.03
N LYS A 24 -13.04 -0.29 1.77
CA LYS A 24 -13.60 -0.59 3.09
C LYS A 24 -13.38 0.55 4.08
N ILE A 25 -12.19 1.16 4.11
CA ILE A 25 -11.93 2.33 4.96
C ILE A 25 -12.86 3.49 4.57
N CYS A 26 -13.04 3.76 3.28
CA CYS A 26 -13.96 4.80 2.81
C CYS A 26 -15.41 4.51 3.22
N SER A 27 -15.84 3.25 3.17
CA SER A 27 -17.18 2.84 3.61
C SER A 27 -17.38 3.06 5.11
N ASP A 28 -16.38 2.76 5.94
CA ASP A 28 -16.45 2.99 7.38
C ASP A 28 -16.45 4.50 7.70
N ILE A 29 -15.69 5.31 6.94
CA ILE A 29 -15.73 6.79 7.06
C ILE A 29 -17.12 7.33 6.74
N ALA A 30 -17.82 6.73 5.77
CA ALA A 30 -19.17 7.16 5.39
C ALA A 30 -20.24 6.93 6.49
N VAL A 31 -19.95 6.08 7.48
CA VAL A 31 -20.82 5.80 8.64
C VAL A 31 -20.26 6.37 9.94
N ASP A 32 -19.35 7.35 9.87
CA ASP A 32 -18.67 7.99 11.01
C ASP A 32 -17.79 7.06 11.87
N GLU A 33 -17.50 5.84 11.39
CA GLU A 33 -16.62 4.86 12.06
C GLU A 33 -15.17 4.90 11.51
N ALA A 34 -14.67 6.10 11.24
CA ALA A 34 -13.33 6.29 10.68
C ALA A 34 -12.21 5.84 11.63
N PHE A 35 -12.37 6.11 12.93
CA PHE A 35 -11.34 5.92 13.96
C PHE A 35 -11.48 4.58 14.71
N THR A 36 -11.48 3.48 13.96
CA THR A 36 -11.56 2.14 14.55
C THR A 36 -10.23 1.39 14.46
N LEU A 37 -10.02 0.46 15.41
CA LEU A 37 -8.88 -0.46 15.36
C LEU A 37 -8.86 -1.28 14.06
N GLN A 38 -10.03 -1.55 13.47
CA GLN A 38 -10.13 -2.27 12.21
C GLN A 38 -9.59 -1.43 11.05
N ASN A 39 -9.92 -0.14 10.96
CA ASN A 39 -9.37 0.76 9.95
C ASN A 39 -7.88 0.99 10.13
N ALA A 40 -7.39 1.10 11.37
CA ALA A 40 -5.96 1.12 11.63
C ALA A 40 -5.25 -0.14 11.08
N LYS A 41 -5.81 -1.33 11.29
CA LYS A 41 -5.26 -2.59 10.75
C LYS A 41 -5.31 -2.63 9.22
N ARG A 42 -6.40 -2.18 8.59
CA ARG A 42 -6.54 -2.11 7.12
C ARG A 42 -5.49 -1.18 6.52
N LEU A 43 -5.27 0.00 7.11
CA LEU A 43 -4.22 0.94 6.70
C LEU A 43 -2.81 0.34 6.81
N LYS A 44 -2.53 -0.40 7.90
CA LYS A 44 -1.25 -1.10 8.05
C LYS A 44 -1.07 -2.21 7.00
N ALA A 45 -2.14 -2.92 6.66
CA ALA A 45 -2.09 -3.93 5.60
C ALA A 45 -1.82 -3.29 4.22
N ILE A 46 -2.43 -2.15 3.90
CA ILE A 46 -2.11 -1.38 2.67
C ILE A 46 -0.63 -0.97 2.67
N SER A 47 -0.09 -0.54 3.82
CA SER A 47 1.33 -0.17 3.93
C SER A 47 2.27 -1.33 3.57
N ILE A 48 1.97 -2.53 4.09
CA ILE A 48 2.74 -3.74 3.83
C ILE A 48 2.60 -4.18 2.38
N LEU A 49 1.38 -4.15 1.82
CA LEU A 49 1.14 -4.49 0.42
C LEU A 49 1.88 -3.54 -0.53
N SER A 50 1.83 -2.23 -0.27
CA SER A 50 2.57 -1.23 -1.04
C SER A 50 4.08 -1.47 -0.99
N MET A 51 4.63 -1.81 0.17
CA MET A 51 6.05 -2.12 0.31
C MET A 51 6.45 -3.42 -0.40
N MET A 52 5.57 -4.42 -0.38
CA MET A 52 5.76 -5.67 -1.13
C MET A 52 5.76 -5.42 -2.64
N GLU A 53 4.89 -4.55 -3.15
CA GLU A 53 4.96 -4.11 -4.56
C GLU A 53 6.31 -3.46 -4.87
N GLY A 54 6.79 -2.57 -4.00
CA GLY A 54 8.12 -1.96 -4.13
C GLY A 54 9.22 -3.01 -4.30
N ILE A 55 9.24 -4.04 -3.46
CA ILE A 55 10.24 -5.13 -3.55
C ILE A 55 10.14 -5.88 -4.89
N LEU A 56 8.93 -6.16 -5.39
CA LEU A 56 8.72 -6.79 -6.70
C LEU A 56 9.31 -5.94 -7.84
N TYR A 57 9.09 -4.63 -7.79
CA TYR A 57 9.61 -3.70 -8.80
C TYR A 57 11.13 -3.50 -8.71
N ILE A 58 11.74 -3.62 -7.53
CA ILE A 58 13.21 -3.68 -7.38
C ILE A 58 13.75 -4.94 -8.08
N GLY A 59 13.09 -6.09 -7.90
CA GLY A 59 13.45 -7.32 -8.61
C GLY A 59 13.37 -7.17 -10.13
N ALA A 60 12.35 -6.49 -10.63
CA ALA A 60 12.22 -6.18 -12.07
C ALA A 60 13.34 -5.25 -12.57
N LEU A 61 13.72 -4.24 -11.79
CA LEU A 61 14.82 -3.32 -12.11
C LEU A 61 16.17 -4.05 -12.18
N LEU A 62 16.44 -4.95 -11.22
CA LEU A 62 17.65 -5.78 -11.22
C LEU A 62 17.68 -6.72 -12.43
N TYR A 63 16.55 -7.35 -12.75
CA TYR A 63 16.44 -8.24 -13.91
C TYR A 63 16.77 -7.50 -15.23
N ILE A 64 16.22 -6.31 -15.44
CA ILE A 64 16.51 -5.49 -16.64
C ILE A 64 17.99 -5.10 -16.69
N SER A 65 18.57 -4.77 -15.53
CA SER A 65 19.99 -4.41 -15.42
C SER A 65 20.93 -5.56 -15.78
N ILE A 66 20.57 -6.80 -15.46
CA ILE A 66 21.35 -8.01 -15.79
C ILE A 66 21.19 -8.39 -17.27
N VAL A 67 19.98 -8.29 -17.81
CA VAL A 67 19.69 -8.62 -19.22
C VAL A 67 20.31 -7.59 -20.20
N GLY A 68 20.73 -6.42 -19.69
CA GLY A 68 21.43 -5.41 -20.48
C GLY A 68 20.52 -4.63 -21.44
N ASN A 69 19.20 -4.68 -21.23
CA ASN A 69 18.22 -4.06 -22.11
C ASN A 69 17.78 -2.69 -21.55
N TYR A 70 18.61 -1.67 -21.78
CA TYR A 70 18.46 -0.34 -21.20
C TYR A 70 17.53 0.54 -22.04
N HIS A 71 16.23 0.37 -21.87
CA HIS A 71 15.27 1.38 -22.31
C HIS A 71 15.08 2.42 -21.21
N THR A 72 15.63 3.63 -21.40
CA THR A 72 15.58 4.74 -20.43
C THR A 72 14.15 5.00 -19.93
N SER A 73 13.16 4.95 -20.83
CA SER A 73 11.75 5.14 -20.47
C SER A 73 11.23 4.13 -19.45
N ILE A 74 11.64 2.86 -19.57
CA ILE A 74 11.20 1.78 -18.65
C ILE A 74 11.82 1.98 -17.27
N VAL A 75 13.11 2.34 -17.21
CA VAL A 75 13.81 2.61 -15.95
C VAL A 75 13.17 3.78 -15.20
N VAL A 76 12.84 4.87 -15.89
CA VAL A 76 12.17 6.03 -15.29
C VAL A 76 10.79 5.65 -14.72
N ILE A 77 10.00 4.88 -15.47
CA ILE A 77 8.68 4.40 -14.99
C ILE A 77 8.84 3.53 -13.74
N LEU A 78 9.79 2.60 -13.73
CA LEU A 78 10.08 1.76 -12.57
C LEU A 78 10.47 2.57 -11.34
N LEU A 79 11.34 3.57 -11.51
CA LEU A 79 11.74 4.46 -10.41
C LEU A 79 10.56 5.26 -9.85
N LEU A 80 9.65 5.74 -10.70
CA LEU A 80 8.44 6.41 -10.24
C LEU A 80 7.55 5.46 -9.44
N ILE A 81 7.34 4.24 -9.91
CA ILE A 81 6.55 3.23 -9.19
C ILE A 81 7.16 2.93 -7.82
N LEU A 82 8.48 2.76 -7.74
CA LEU A 82 9.19 2.57 -6.46
C LEU A 82 9.02 3.74 -5.51
N PHE A 83 9.14 4.97 -6.03
CA PHE A 83 8.93 6.17 -5.24
C PHE A 83 7.51 6.21 -4.67
N PHE A 84 6.48 6.00 -5.50
CA PHE A 84 5.08 5.98 -5.03
C PHE A 84 4.81 4.84 -4.06
N SER A 85 5.37 3.65 -4.26
CA SER A 85 5.24 2.52 -3.35
C SER A 85 5.75 2.85 -1.94
N VAL A 86 6.92 3.48 -1.84
CA VAL A 86 7.49 3.90 -0.55
C VAL A 86 6.63 4.99 0.09
N VAL A 87 6.24 6.00 -0.70
CA VAL A 87 5.39 7.12 -0.27
C VAL A 87 4.07 6.58 0.31
N ILE A 88 3.33 5.78 -0.45
CA ILE A 88 2.06 5.18 -0.02
C ILE A 88 2.26 4.33 1.23
N SER A 89 3.34 3.54 1.29
CA SER A 89 3.64 2.69 2.45
C SER A 89 3.85 3.53 3.73
N ILE A 90 4.61 4.62 3.64
CA ILE A 90 4.86 5.53 4.76
C ILE A 90 3.55 6.22 5.18
N PHE A 91 2.82 6.81 4.23
CA PHE A 91 1.58 7.54 4.52
C PHE A 91 0.53 6.65 5.18
N THR A 92 0.32 5.44 4.68
CA THR A 92 -0.66 4.51 5.24
C THR A 92 -0.22 3.93 6.58
N SER A 93 1.08 3.73 6.81
CA SER A 93 1.63 3.35 8.12
C SER A 93 1.42 4.46 9.15
N LEU A 94 1.71 5.72 8.78
CA LEU A 94 1.48 6.88 9.63
C LEU A 94 0.00 7.04 9.95
N LEU A 95 -0.88 6.92 8.95
CA LEU A 95 -2.31 7.02 9.16
C LEU A 95 -2.83 5.86 10.04
N SER A 96 -2.31 4.65 9.88
CA SER A 96 -2.63 3.52 10.75
C SER A 96 -2.33 3.83 12.22
N HIS A 97 -1.16 4.42 12.47
CA HIS A 97 -0.75 4.82 13.82
C HIS A 97 -1.66 5.92 14.39
N LEU A 98 -1.98 6.93 13.58
CA LEU A 98 -2.87 8.03 13.99
C LEU A 98 -4.30 7.55 14.28
N VAL A 99 -4.86 6.73 13.39
CA VAL A 99 -6.20 6.15 13.52
C VAL A 99 -6.29 5.27 14.77
N ARG A 100 -5.26 4.46 15.06
CA ARG A 100 -5.22 3.66 16.28
C ARG A 100 -5.14 4.53 17.53
N LYS A 101 -4.28 5.55 17.53
CA LYS A 101 -4.18 6.46 18.67
C LYS A 101 -5.50 7.18 18.94
N ALA A 102 -6.22 7.58 17.88
CA ALA A 102 -7.54 8.17 18.00
C ALA A 102 -8.58 7.19 18.55
N SER A 103 -8.55 5.92 18.12
CA SER A 103 -9.47 4.90 18.64
C SER A 103 -9.27 4.66 20.14
N ASP A 104 -8.01 4.57 20.58
CA ASP A 104 -7.67 4.31 21.98
C ASP A 104 -8.15 5.48 22.89
N ILE A 105 -8.04 6.73 22.42
CA ILE A 105 -8.55 7.92 23.14
C ILE A 105 -10.08 7.92 23.25
N GLN A 106 -10.77 7.47 22.21
CA GLN A 106 -12.23 7.39 22.23
C GLN A 106 -12.72 6.30 23.19
N GLU A 107 -12.06 5.14 23.20
CA GLU A 107 -12.35 4.03 24.12
C GLU A 107 -12.13 4.41 25.59
N ASP A 108 -11.03 5.12 25.91
CA ASP A 108 -10.75 5.60 27.27
C ASP A 108 -11.80 6.63 27.77
N ASN A 109 -12.26 7.52 26.89
CA ASN A 109 -13.31 8.50 27.23
C ASN A 109 -14.65 7.83 27.52
N ASP A 110 -15.04 6.82 26.73
CA ASP A 110 -16.29 6.08 26.93
C ASP A 110 -16.30 5.27 28.24
N LEU A 111 -15.14 4.84 28.73
CA LEU A 111 -14.99 4.10 29.99
C LEU A 111 -15.02 4.98 31.25
N THR A 112 -14.86 6.30 31.13
CA THR A 112 -14.79 7.22 32.28
C THR A 112 -16.14 7.86 32.62
N ILE A 113 -17.20 7.58 31.86
CA ILE A 113 -18.56 8.12 32.05
C ILE A 113 -19.43 7.16 32.89
#